data_AF-A0AAE3JZE9-F1
#
_entry.id   AF-A0AAE3JZE9-F1
#
_cell.length_a   1.000
_cell.length_b   1.000
_cell.length_c   1.000
_cell.angle_alpha   90.00
_cell.angle_beta   90.00
_cell.angle_gamma   90.00
#
_symmetry.space_group_name_H-M   'P 1'
#
loop_
_entity.id
_entity.type
_entity.pdbx_description
1 polymer ?
#
loop_
_entity_poly.entity_id
_entity_poly.type
_entity_poly.pdbx_seq_one_letter_code
_entity_poly.pdbx_strand_id
1 'polypeptide(L)'
;MGNRVRDNALIADRKAERKKQKTKKRNIAITVAAVCLVAVIAVWVTAALPHYAKIEAEGDRYVDRSTGIYYLAAPQNYEPVSYTQKPYGRLSGNYVYPLTGKSTSEWLAEYILLSDDYYACTGVYYREDISLPALEDFYPNRIQVCRDNSKAVVRMADIQDRNDVDSIVHRILNAPDAGYPESSEAVYTLRISSPRYGWIYYNINYIVSGSGRYYYDRGTGRCVEADGIVAGYLEGTGSETDKPKESSPATGTNAPEESSGTGNGTQS
;
A
#
# COMPACT_ATOMS: atom_id res chain seq x y z
N MET A 1 -81.66 14.78 -42.16
CA MET A 1 -80.20 15.04 -42.09
C MET A 1 -79.65 15.19 -40.66
N GLY A 2 -80.44 15.54 -39.64
CA GLY A 2 -79.93 15.81 -38.28
C GLY A 2 -79.37 14.62 -37.46
N ASN A 3 -79.94 13.41 -37.58
CA ASN A 3 -79.48 12.25 -36.78
C ASN A 3 -78.11 11.71 -37.24
N ARG A 4 -77.86 11.68 -38.55
CA ARG A 4 -76.62 11.17 -39.13
C ARG A 4 -75.40 12.05 -38.78
N VAL A 5 -75.61 13.36 -38.60
CA VAL A 5 -74.58 14.31 -38.16
C VAL A 5 -74.29 14.14 -36.66
N ARG A 6 -75.32 13.90 -35.82
CA ARG A 6 -75.16 13.60 -34.39
C ARG A 6 -74.43 12.27 -34.15
N ASP A 7 -74.75 11.24 -34.92
CA ASP A 7 -74.08 9.93 -34.81
C ASP A 7 -72.60 10.01 -35.21
N ASN A 8 -72.28 10.78 -36.27
CA ASN A 8 -70.89 11.01 -36.68
C ASN A 8 -70.09 11.79 -35.62
N ALA A 9 -70.71 12.78 -34.95
CA ALA A 9 -70.08 13.52 -33.86
C ALA A 9 -69.82 12.62 -32.63
N LEU A 10 -70.77 11.74 -32.27
CA LEU A 10 -70.61 10.78 -31.17
C LEU A 10 -69.50 9.75 -31.45
N ILE A 11 -69.36 9.31 -32.70
CA ILE A 11 -68.29 8.39 -33.13
C ILE A 11 -66.93 9.09 -33.10
N ALA A 12 -66.86 10.36 -33.51
CA ALA A 12 -65.64 11.16 -33.46
C ALA A 12 -65.18 11.40 -32.01
N ASP A 13 -66.12 11.68 -31.10
CA ASP A 13 -65.83 11.91 -29.68
C ASP A 13 -65.34 10.63 -28.98
N ARG A 14 -66.00 9.49 -29.23
CA ARG A 14 -65.52 8.17 -28.75
C ARG A 14 -64.14 7.80 -29.29
N LYS A 15 -63.82 8.18 -30.54
CA LYS A 15 -62.47 7.98 -31.11
C LYS A 15 -61.44 8.89 -30.43
N ALA A 16 -61.79 10.15 -30.17
CA ALA A 16 -60.92 11.10 -29.46
C ALA A 16 -60.64 10.65 -28.03
N GLU A 17 -61.65 10.16 -27.31
CA GLU A 17 -61.52 9.67 -25.95
C GLU A 17 -60.69 8.37 -25.87
N ARG A 18 -60.89 7.43 -26.80
CA ARG A 18 -60.02 6.25 -26.94
C ARG A 18 -58.57 6.63 -27.26
N LYS A 19 -58.34 7.65 -28.11
CA LYS A 19 -57.00 8.17 -28.42
C LYS A 19 -56.37 8.79 -27.17
N LYS A 20 -57.12 9.58 -26.39
CA LYS A 20 -56.67 10.18 -25.12
C LYS A 20 -56.33 9.13 -24.07
N GLN A 21 -57.16 8.10 -23.91
CA GLN A 21 -56.88 6.96 -23.01
C GLN A 21 -55.65 6.15 -23.45
N LYS A 22 -55.48 5.90 -24.75
CA LYS A 22 -54.30 5.22 -25.30
C LYS A 22 -53.03 6.02 -25.04
N THR A 23 -53.06 7.34 -25.24
CA THR A 23 -51.94 8.24 -24.92
C THR A 23 -51.65 8.25 -23.42
N LYS A 24 -52.67 8.31 -22.55
CA LYS A 24 -52.49 8.25 -21.09
C LYS A 24 -51.83 6.94 -20.65
N LYS A 25 -52.29 5.79 -21.14
CA LYS A 25 -51.69 4.48 -20.84
C LYS A 25 -50.25 4.39 -21.34
N ARG A 26 -49.95 4.88 -22.54
CA ARG A 26 -48.59 4.93 -23.09
C ARG A 26 -47.68 5.81 -22.24
N ASN A 27 -48.14 6.99 -21.82
CA ASN A 27 -47.35 7.89 -21.00
C ASN A 27 -47.06 7.27 -19.63
N ILE A 28 -48.04 6.61 -18.99
CA ILE A 28 -47.82 5.88 -17.74
C ILE A 28 -46.78 4.76 -17.94
N ALA A 29 -46.90 3.97 -19.01
CA ALA A 29 -45.94 2.91 -19.30
C ALA A 29 -44.52 3.45 -19.52
N ILE A 30 -44.37 4.57 -20.22
CA ILE A 30 -43.08 5.25 -20.42
C ILE A 30 -42.52 5.75 -19.07
N THR A 31 -43.34 6.37 -18.23
CA THR A 31 -42.91 6.82 -16.89
C THR A 31 -42.44 5.66 -16.03
N VAL A 32 -43.19 4.55 -16.00
CA VAL A 32 -42.80 3.35 -15.25
C VAL A 32 -41.49 2.77 -15.79
N ALA A 33 -41.35 2.64 -17.10
CA ALA A 33 -40.11 2.14 -17.72
C ALA A 33 -38.90 3.04 -17.40
N ALA A 34 -39.08 4.36 -17.43
CA ALA A 34 -38.04 5.32 -17.07
C ALA A 34 -37.62 5.20 -15.60
N VAL A 35 -38.58 5.07 -14.68
CA VAL A 35 -38.30 4.86 -13.25
C VAL A 35 -37.56 3.54 -13.01
N CYS A 36 -37.98 2.46 -13.66
CA CYS A 36 -37.27 1.18 -13.58
C CYS A 36 -35.83 1.28 -14.11
N LEU A 37 -35.62 1.97 -15.23
CA LEU A 37 -34.29 2.18 -15.79
C LEU A 37 -33.39 2.98 -14.83
N VAL A 38 -33.91 4.06 -14.24
CA VAL A 38 -33.16 4.86 -13.25
C VAL A 38 -32.82 4.02 -12.02
N ALA A 39 -33.73 3.18 -11.53
CA ALA A 39 -33.47 2.30 -10.39
C ALA A 39 -32.37 1.26 -10.71
N VAL A 40 -32.40 0.66 -11.91
CA VAL A 40 -31.36 -0.28 -12.35
C VAL A 40 -30.00 0.42 -12.46
N ILE A 41 -29.96 1.63 -13.04
CA ILE A 41 -28.73 2.42 -13.13
C ILE A 41 -28.22 2.77 -11.72
N ALA A 42 -29.10 3.18 -10.80
CA ALA A 42 -28.71 3.51 -9.43
C ALA A 42 -28.14 2.31 -8.66
N VAL A 43 -28.75 1.13 -8.80
CA VAL A 43 -28.24 -0.12 -8.20
C VAL A 43 -26.89 -0.49 -8.82
N TRP A 44 -26.75 -0.36 -10.14
CA TRP A 44 -25.51 -0.67 -10.83
C TRP A 44 -24.37 0.28 -10.45
N VAL A 45 -24.66 1.58 -10.37
CA VAL A 45 -23.69 2.61 -9.93
C VAL A 45 -23.28 2.37 -8.48
N THR A 46 -24.24 2.10 -7.58
CA THR A 46 -23.93 1.87 -6.15
C THR A 46 -23.13 0.59 -5.93
N ALA A 47 -23.43 -0.49 -6.66
CA ALA A 47 -22.65 -1.73 -6.62
C ALA A 47 -21.25 -1.59 -7.25
N ALA A 48 -21.07 -0.65 -8.18
CA ALA A 48 -19.79 -0.37 -8.83
C ALA A 48 -18.87 0.57 -8.02
N LEU A 49 -19.38 1.22 -6.97
CA LEU A 49 -18.54 2.02 -6.08
C LEU A 49 -17.61 1.11 -5.27
N PRO A 50 -16.33 1.46 -5.11
CA PRO A 50 -15.43 0.70 -4.28
C PRO A 50 -15.92 0.73 -2.83
N HIS A 51 -16.39 -0.42 -2.34
CA HIS A 51 -16.74 -0.63 -0.94
C HIS A 51 -15.44 -0.82 -0.14
N TYR A 52 -14.90 0.30 0.35
CA TYR A 52 -13.78 0.28 1.29
C TYR A 52 -14.27 -0.18 2.66
N ALA A 53 -13.52 -1.08 3.29
CA ALA A 53 -13.73 -1.40 4.70
C ALA A 53 -13.60 -0.11 5.53
N LYS A 54 -14.55 0.13 6.43
CA LYS A 54 -14.52 1.27 7.35
C LYS A 54 -13.83 0.81 8.63
N ILE A 55 -12.59 1.25 8.80
CA ILE A 55 -11.81 0.96 10.00
C ILE A 55 -11.93 2.15 10.94
N GLU A 56 -12.35 1.89 12.18
CA GLU A 56 -12.55 2.91 13.20
C GLU A 56 -11.68 2.62 14.42
N ALA A 57 -11.14 3.67 15.04
CA ALA A 57 -10.48 3.54 16.33
C ALA A 57 -11.53 3.30 17.44
N GLU A 58 -11.24 2.36 18.34
CA GLU A 58 -12.06 1.99 19.48
C GLU A 58 -11.15 1.75 20.70
N GLY A 59 -10.85 2.83 21.43
CA GLY A 59 -9.82 2.83 22.47
C GLY A 59 -8.44 2.61 21.84
N ASP A 60 -7.70 1.63 22.34
CA ASP A 60 -6.35 1.27 21.85
C ASP A 60 -6.39 0.28 20.66
N ARG A 61 -7.58 -0.01 20.14
CA ARG A 61 -7.81 -0.97 19.05
C ARG A 61 -8.43 -0.30 17.84
N TYR A 62 -8.41 -1.01 16.73
CA TYR A 62 -9.02 -0.60 15.47
C TYR A 62 -9.96 -1.70 14.99
N VAL A 63 -11.20 -1.35 14.66
CA VAL A 63 -12.21 -2.33 14.26
C VAL A 63 -12.64 -2.10 12.83
N ASP A 64 -12.58 -3.15 12.03
CA ASP A 64 -13.26 -3.19 10.74
C ASP A 64 -14.74 -3.48 10.99
N ARG A 65 -15.59 -2.45 10.83
CA ARG A 65 -17.03 -2.55 11.09
C ARG A 65 -17.77 -3.49 10.13
N SER A 66 -17.17 -3.84 8.99
CA SER A 66 -17.78 -4.75 8.02
C SER A 66 -17.60 -6.22 8.39
N THR A 67 -16.50 -6.56 9.06
CA THR A 67 -16.13 -7.94 9.41
C THR A 67 -16.16 -8.23 10.91
N GLY A 68 -16.10 -7.18 11.75
CA GLY A 68 -15.97 -7.30 13.20
C GLY A 68 -14.55 -7.63 13.68
N ILE A 69 -13.55 -7.60 12.79
CA ILE A 69 -12.16 -7.91 13.13
C ILE A 69 -11.53 -6.72 13.85
N TYR A 70 -10.84 -7.00 14.96
CA TYR A 70 -10.05 -6.04 15.72
C TYR A 70 -8.56 -6.17 15.39
N TYR A 71 -7.92 -5.01 15.23
CA TYR A 71 -6.50 -4.85 14.99
C TYR A 71 -5.86 -3.99 16.10
N LEU A 72 -4.57 -4.19 16.30
CA LEU A 72 -3.70 -3.39 17.14
C LEU A 72 -2.67 -2.67 16.26
N ALA A 73 -2.25 -1.48 16.65
CA ALA A 73 -1.12 -0.80 16.01
C ALA A 73 0.19 -1.47 16.46
N ALA A 74 1.03 -1.83 15.49
CA ALA A 74 2.38 -2.28 15.77
C ALA A 74 3.25 -1.08 16.20
N PRO A 75 4.27 -1.30 17.07
CA PRO A 75 5.22 -0.26 17.39
C PRO A 75 6.00 0.20 16.13
N GLN A 76 6.67 1.35 16.24
CA GLN A 76 7.29 2.05 15.10
C GLN A 76 8.50 1.33 14.48
N ASN A 77 8.90 0.20 15.04
CA ASN A 77 9.93 -0.69 14.53
C ASN A 77 9.41 -1.66 13.45
N TYR A 78 8.11 -1.69 13.13
CA TYR A 78 7.60 -2.53 12.05
C TYR A 78 7.31 -1.73 10.79
N GLU A 79 7.79 -2.24 9.67
CA GLU A 79 7.52 -1.69 8.34
C GLU A 79 7.14 -2.81 7.37
N PRO A 80 6.13 -2.65 6.50
CA PRO A 80 5.80 -3.66 5.51
C PRO A 80 6.89 -3.76 4.44
N VAL A 81 7.23 -4.98 4.02
CA VAL A 81 8.15 -5.23 2.89
C VAL A 81 7.55 -4.73 1.58
N SER A 82 6.25 -4.97 1.40
CA SER A 82 5.46 -4.45 0.29
C SER A 82 3.97 -4.52 0.61
N TYR A 83 3.19 -3.75 -0.14
CA TYR A 83 1.74 -3.70 -0.04
C TYR A 83 1.13 -3.80 -1.44
N THR A 84 -0.13 -4.23 -1.50
CA THR A 84 -0.86 -4.27 -2.77
C THR A 84 -1.33 -2.87 -3.14
N GLN A 85 -1.33 -2.51 -4.43
CA GLN A 85 -1.74 -1.16 -4.86
C GLN A 85 -3.23 -0.85 -4.62
N LYS A 86 -4.07 -1.85 -4.40
CA LYS A 86 -5.50 -1.65 -4.16
C LYS A 86 -5.76 -1.42 -2.66
N PRO A 87 -6.35 -0.27 -2.26
CA PRO A 87 -6.69 -0.05 -0.88
C PRO A 87 -7.80 -1.02 -0.42
N TYR A 88 -7.64 -1.54 0.79
CA TYR A 88 -8.63 -2.37 1.47
C TYR A 88 -9.73 -1.52 2.10
N GLY A 89 -9.33 -0.44 2.77
CA GLY A 89 -10.20 0.32 3.64
C GLY A 89 -9.73 1.74 3.84
N ARG A 90 -10.42 2.45 4.74
CA ARG A 90 -9.99 3.75 5.25
C ARG A 90 -9.95 3.77 6.77
N LEU A 91 -8.90 4.39 7.29
CA LEU A 91 -8.71 4.69 8.72
C LEU A 91 -8.44 6.19 8.85
N SER A 92 -9.28 6.92 9.60
CA SER A 92 -9.11 8.36 9.86
C SER A 92 -8.87 9.23 8.61
N GLY A 93 -9.40 8.83 7.46
CA GLY A 93 -9.24 9.53 6.17
C GLY A 93 -8.10 9.01 5.29
N ASN A 94 -7.17 8.24 5.84
CA ASN A 94 -6.07 7.61 5.12
C ASN A 94 -6.47 6.24 4.56
N TYR A 95 -5.77 5.81 3.52
CA TYR A 95 -5.96 4.48 2.95
C TYR A 95 -5.15 3.44 3.73
N VAL A 96 -5.81 2.30 3.97
CA VAL A 96 -5.15 1.10 4.49
C VAL A 96 -5.09 0.05 3.39
N TYR A 97 -3.96 -0.65 3.33
CA TYR A 97 -3.61 -1.57 2.28
C TYR A 97 -3.31 -2.96 2.86
N PRO A 98 -3.66 -4.03 2.15
CA PRO A 98 -3.15 -5.36 2.44
C PRO A 98 -1.63 -5.40 2.28
N LEU A 99 -0.95 -6.09 3.19
CA LEU A 99 0.45 -6.48 2.99
C LEU A 99 0.51 -7.61 1.95
N THR A 100 1.51 -7.56 1.06
CA THR A 100 1.68 -8.60 0.04
C THR A 100 1.91 -9.96 0.70
N GLY A 101 1.16 -10.97 0.26
CA GLY A 101 1.28 -12.34 0.79
C GLY A 101 0.58 -12.56 2.13
N LYS A 102 -0.21 -11.59 2.63
CA LYS A 102 -0.99 -11.72 3.86
C LYS A 102 -2.47 -11.41 3.68
N SER A 103 -3.26 -12.02 4.56
CA SER A 103 -4.70 -11.78 4.61
C SER A 103 -4.98 -10.40 5.23
N THR A 104 -5.97 -9.69 4.70
CA THR A 104 -6.47 -8.44 5.30
C THR A 104 -7.06 -8.67 6.68
N SER A 105 -7.50 -9.90 6.98
CA SER A 105 -7.93 -10.30 8.33
C SER A 105 -6.78 -10.45 9.33
N GLU A 106 -5.53 -10.31 8.90
CA GLU A 106 -4.34 -10.51 9.76
C GLU A 106 -3.47 -9.27 9.83
N TRP A 107 -3.19 -8.64 8.68
CA TRP A 107 -2.24 -7.54 8.58
C TRP A 107 -2.71 -6.45 7.62
N LEU A 108 -2.51 -5.20 8.03
CA LEU A 108 -2.78 -4.01 7.23
C LEU A 108 -1.64 -3.00 7.39
N ALA A 109 -1.44 -2.15 6.39
CA ALA A 109 -0.54 -1.00 6.46
C ALA A 109 -1.27 0.27 6.05
N GLU A 110 -1.06 1.35 6.80
CA GLU A 110 -1.56 2.68 6.46
C GLU A 110 -0.46 3.47 5.76
N TYR A 111 -0.85 4.12 4.67
CA TYR A 111 0.03 4.98 3.91
C TYR A 111 -0.59 6.37 3.75
N ILE A 112 0.27 7.39 3.86
CA ILE A 112 -0.08 8.77 3.52
C ILE A 112 0.71 9.23 2.31
N LEU A 113 0.07 10.02 1.46
CA LEU A 113 0.71 10.71 0.34
C LEU A 113 1.44 11.94 0.90
N LEU A 114 2.77 11.92 0.88
CA LEU A 114 3.60 13.05 1.33
C LEU A 114 3.95 14.02 0.18
N SER A 115 3.99 13.53 -1.06
CA SER A 115 4.15 14.32 -2.28
C SER A 115 3.55 13.55 -3.46
N ASP A 116 3.40 14.18 -4.63
CA ASP A 116 2.71 13.61 -5.80
C ASP A 116 3.05 12.14 -6.12
N ASP A 117 4.30 11.73 -5.87
CA ASP A 117 4.78 10.37 -6.15
C ASP A 117 5.35 9.62 -4.92
N TYR A 118 5.16 10.12 -3.70
CA TYR A 118 5.73 9.50 -2.49
C TYR A 118 4.68 9.17 -1.44
N TYR A 119 4.49 7.87 -1.22
CA TYR A 119 3.68 7.31 -0.14
C TYR A 119 4.58 6.84 0.99
N ALA A 120 4.40 7.37 2.19
CA ALA A 120 5.10 6.90 3.39
C ALA A 120 4.18 6.01 4.22
N CYS A 121 4.72 4.91 4.71
CA CYS A 121 4.04 4.06 5.69
C CYS A 121 3.97 4.80 7.02
N THR A 122 2.78 4.96 7.58
CA THR A 122 2.56 5.63 8.87
C THR A 122 2.14 4.68 9.98
N GLY A 123 1.70 3.47 9.63
CA GLY A 123 1.30 2.48 10.60
C GLY A 123 1.23 1.09 10.01
N VAL A 124 1.59 0.10 10.82
CA VAL A 124 1.33 -1.31 10.57
C VAL A 124 0.32 -1.78 11.60
N TYR A 125 -0.69 -2.50 11.17
CA TYR A 125 -1.76 -3.00 12.02
C TYR A 125 -1.84 -4.52 11.89
N TYR A 126 -2.04 -5.20 13.01
CA TYR A 126 -2.11 -6.67 13.08
C TYR A 126 -3.34 -7.10 13.88
N ARG A 127 -3.92 -8.26 13.56
CA ARG A 127 -5.07 -8.79 14.30
C ARG A 127 -4.71 -9.00 15.78
N GLU A 128 -5.63 -8.67 16.69
CA GLU A 128 -5.35 -8.58 18.15
C GLU A 128 -4.86 -9.89 18.82
N ASP A 129 -5.09 -11.04 18.20
CA ASP A 129 -4.64 -12.37 18.68
C ASP A 129 -3.26 -12.77 18.14
N ILE A 130 -2.68 -12.01 17.21
CA ILE A 130 -1.35 -12.25 16.66
C ILE A 130 -0.31 -11.70 17.63
N SER A 131 0.62 -12.54 18.06
CA SER A 131 1.80 -12.09 18.79
C SER A 131 2.83 -11.51 17.82
N LEU A 132 3.25 -10.27 18.07
CA LEU A 132 4.31 -9.62 17.29
C LEU A 132 5.69 -10.22 17.63
N PRO A 133 6.54 -10.49 16.63
CA PRO A 133 7.87 -11.06 16.86
C PRO A 133 8.87 -10.01 17.34
N ALA A 134 9.31 -10.09 18.59
CA ALA A 134 10.46 -9.32 19.07
C ALA A 134 11.71 -9.61 18.22
N LEU A 135 12.70 -8.71 18.26
CA LEU A 135 13.95 -8.86 17.49
C LEU A 135 14.65 -10.21 17.77
N GLU A 136 14.62 -10.67 19.02
CA GLU A 136 15.15 -11.97 19.47
C GLU A 136 14.55 -13.15 18.69
N ASP A 137 13.25 -13.09 18.44
CA ASP A 137 12.45 -14.13 17.76
C ASP A 137 12.18 -13.80 16.29
N PHE A 138 12.81 -12.76 15.75
CA PHE A 138 12.56 -12.30 14.39
C PHE A 138 13.29 -13.16 13.35
N TYR A 139 14.31 -13.93 13.74
CA TYR A 139 15.22 -14.66 12.84
C TYR A 139 15.86 -13.77 11.75
N PRO A 140 16.63 -12.72 12.13
CA PRO A 140 17.34 -11.87 11.18
C PRO A 140 18.23 -12.66 10.22
N ASN A 141 18.24 -12.29 8.94
CA ASN A 141 19.16 -12.89 7.96
C ASN A 141 19.80 -11.89 6.98
N ARG A 142 19.33 -10.64 6.93
CA ARG A 142 19.84 -9.59 6.06
C ARG A 142 19.47 -8.24 6.63
N ILE A 143 20.38 -7.27 6.53
CA ILE A 143 20.14 -5.89 6.97
C ILE A 143 20.40 -4.95 5.80
N GLN A 144 19.37 -4.22 5.39
CA GLN A 144 19.53 -3.13 4.43
C GLN A 144 19.73 -1.83 5.20
N VAL A 145 20.85 -1.15 4.96
CA VAL A 145 21.11 0.17 5.55
C VAL A 145 20.51 1.22 4.64
N CYS A 146 19.44 1.85 5.08
CA CYS A 146 18.66 2.78 4.28
C CYS A 146 18.79 4.21 4.81
N ARG A 147 18.65 5.19 3.92
CA ARG A 147 18.49 6.59 4.27
C ARG A 147 17.23 7.12 3.60
N ASP A 148 16.35 7.69 4.41
CA ASP A 148 15.19 8.41 3.90
C ASP A 148 15.65 9.73 3.30
N ASN A 149 15.21 10.00 2.08
CA ASN A 149 15.24 11.33 1.51
C ASN A 149 13.80 11.83 1.32
N SER A 150 13.61 13.08 0.92
CA SER A 150 12.27 13.68 0.79
C SER A 150 11.36 13.04 -0.25
N LYS A 151 11.86 12.09 -1.05
CA LYS A 151 11.14 11.47 -2.18
C LYS A 151 11.21 9.94 -2.23
N ALA A 152 12.12 9.32 -1.49
CA ALA A 152 12.39 7.89 -1.56
C ALA A 152 13.22 7.41 -0.37
N VAL A 153 13.12 6.12 -0.10
CA VAL A 153 14.06 5.41 0.76
C VAL A 153 15.18 4.85 -0.10
N VAL A 154 16.42 5.31 0.14
CA VAL A 154 17.60 4.88 -0.63
C VAL A 154 18.38 3.85 0.17
N ARG A 155 18.63 2.68 -0.43
CA ARG A 155 19.52 1.68 0.15
C ARG A 155 20.98 2.11 -0.06
N MET A 156 21.68 2.33 1.04
CA MET A 156 23.08 2.79 1.07
C MET A 156 24.06 1.62 1.14
N ALA A 157 23.69 0.54 1.83
CA ALA A 157 24.48 -0.67 1.95
C ALA A 157 23.57 -1.89 2.19
N ASP A 158 24.13 -3.09 2.00
CA ASP A 158 23.44 -4.36 2.18
C ASP A 158 24.32 -5.39 2.88
N ILE A 159 23.94 -5.74 4.10
CA ILE A 159 24.69 -6.66 4.98
C ILE A 159 24.02 -8.03 4.90
N GLN A 160 24.71 -8.97 4.26
CA GLN A 160 24.25 -10.36 4.08
C GLN A 160 25.16 -11.38 4.76
N ASP A 161 26.36 -10.98 5.21
CA ASP A 161 27.23 -11.87 5.98
C ASP A 161 26.54 -12.24 7.30
N ARG A 162 26.45 -13.55 7.55
CA ARG A 162 25.68 -14.08 8.69
C ARG A 162 26.29 -13.66 10.02
N ASN A 163 27.62 -13.62 10.13
CA ASN A 163 28.31 -13.25 11.36
C ASN A 163 28.13 -11.77 11.65
N ASP A 164 28.16 -10.91 10.62
CA ASP A 164 27.90 -9.48 10.76
C ASP A 164 26.46 -9.22 11.22
N VAL A 165 25.47 -9.86 10.58
CA VAL A 165 24.05 -9.75 10.98
C VAL A 165 23.86 -10.22 12.43
N ASP A 166 24.37 -11.40 12.78
CA ASP A 166 24.22 -11.95 14.13
C ASP A 166 24.96 -11.09 15.17
N SER A 167 26.10 -10.49 14.84
CA SER A 167 26.86 -9.59 15.73
C SER A 167 26.09 -8.30 16.01
N ILE A 168 25.54 -7.66 14.98
CA ILE A 168 24.73 -6.45 15.12
C ILE A 168 23.50 -6.73 16.00
N VAL A 169 22.79 -7.81 15.71
CA VAL A 169 21.59 -8.21 16.48
C VAL A 169 21.96 -8.52 17.92
N HIS A 170 23.02 -9.30 18.15
CA HIS A 170 23.51 -9.62 19.49
C HIS A 170 23.86 -8.34 20.27
N ARG A 171 24.50 -7.36 19.62
CA ARG A 171 24.84 -6.07 20.22
C ARG A 171 23.59 -5.30 20.65
N ILE A 172 22.59 -5.18 19.78
CA ILE A 172 21.32 -4.48 20.07
C ILE A 172 20.64 -5.08 21.31
N LEU A 173 20.61 -6.40 21.40
CA LEU A 173 19.93 -7.10 22.48
C LEU A 173 20.71 -7.03 23.79
N ASN A 174 22.03 -7.19 23.76
CA ASN A 174 22.80 -7.50 24.97
C ASN A 174 23.73 -6.37 25.46
N ALA A 175 24.03 -5.37 24.65
CA ALA A 175 24.90 -4.27 25.09
C ALA A 175 24.23 -3.43 26.19
N PRO A 176 25.01 -2.78 27.07
CA PRO A 176 24.45 -1.82 28.03
C PRO A 176 23.70 -0.70 27.32
N ASP A 177 22.60 -0.25 27.93
CA ASP A 177 21.90 0.94 27.46
C ASP A 177 22.85 2.15 27.57
N ALA A 178 23.04 2.84 26.46
CA ALA A 178 23.91 4.00 26.34
C ALA A 178 23.13 5.32 26.39
N GLY A 179 21.79 5.26 26.41
CA GLY A 179 20.94 6.43 26.26
C GLY A 179 20.92 6.99 24.84
N TYR A 180 19.88 7.77 24.53
CA TYR A 180 19.75 8.41 23.22
C TYR A 180 20.73 9.59 23.10
N PRO A 181 21.47 9.73 21.98
CA PRO A 181 22.46 10.80 21.85
C PRO A 181 21.80 12.19 21.77
N GLU A 182 22.43 13.21 22.36
CA GLU A 182 21.90 14.59 22.39
C GLU A 182 21.78 15.24 21.00
N SER A 183 22.58 14.79 20.04
CA SER A 183 22.55 15.25 18.65
C SER A 183 22.77 14.10 17.68
N SER A 184 22.37 14.31 16.42
CA SER A 184 22.61 13.38 15.32
C SER A 184 23.14 14.13 14.11
N GLU A 185 24.25 13.67 13.55
CA GLU A 185 24.81 14.13 12.29
C GLU A 185 24.16 13.41 11.11
N ALA A 186 23.85 12.12 11.29
CA ALA A 186 23.11 11.31 10.32
C ALA A 186 22.27 10.23 11.04
N VAL A 187 21.16 9.87 10.42
CA VAL A 187 20.30 8.77 10.86
C VAL A 187 20.00 7.88 9.66
N TYR A 188 20.19 6.59 9.85
CA TYR A 188 19.89 5.53 8.89
C TYR A 188 18.88 4.57 9.49
N THR A 189 18.06 3.95 8.65
CA THR A 189 17.14 2.90 9.04
C THR A 189 17.74 1.56 8.62
N LEU A 190 17.99 0.69 9.59
CA LEU A 190 18.37 -0.70 9.37
C LEU A 190 17.09 -1.51 9.18
N ARG A 191 16.74 -1.83 7.93
CA ARG A 191 15.64 -2.74 7.61
C ARG A 191 16.12 -4.18 7.75
N ILE A 192 15.82 -4.78 8.89
CA ILE A 192 16.18 -6.17 9.19
C ILE A 192 15.13 -7.09 8.58
N SER A 193 15.56 -7.98 7.70
CA SER A 193 14.72 -8.98 7.02
C SER A 193 14.72 -10.31 7.75
N SER A 194 13.65 -11.08 7.55
CA SER A 194 13.51 -12.43 8.08
C SER A 194 12.91 -13.37 7.03
N PRO A 195 13.41 -14.60 6.89
CA PRO A 195 12.76 -15.62 6.07
C PRO A 195 11.42 -16.08 6.68
N ARG A 196 11.22 -15.91 7.99
CA ARG A 196 9.99 -16.30 8.69
C ARG A 196 8.90 -15.24 8.58
N TYR A 197 9.30 -13.97 8.56
CA TYR A 197 8.40 -12.82 8.52
C TYR A 197 8.60 -11.99 7.24
N GLY A 198 8.69 -12.65 6.09
CA GLY A 198 9.04 -12.02 4.80
C GLY A 198 8.08 -10.93 4.26
N TRP A 199 7.06 -10.53 5.03
CA TRP A 199 6.12 -9.45 4.73
C TRP A 199 6.37 -8.19 5.55
N ILE A 200 7.22 -8.24 6.59
CA ILE A 200 7.60 -7.11 7.44
C ILE A 200 9.11 -7.05 7.64
N TYR A 201 9.63 -5.84 7.81
CA TYR A 201 10.94 -5.56 8.37
C TYR A 201 10.82 -5.27 9.86
N TYR A 202 11.88 -5.58 10.60
CA TYR A 202 12.14 -5.00 11.92
C TYR A 202 13.16 -3.87 11.74
N ASN A 203 12.79 -2.65 12.11
CA ASN A 203 13.55 -1.44 11.88
C ASN A 203 14.29 -1.01 13.13
N ILE A 204 15.60 -0.80 12.98
CA ILE A 204 16.47 -0.20 14.00
C ILE A 204 17.07 1.07 13.42
N ASN A 205 17.10 2.15 14.20
CA ASN A 205 17.79 3.36 13.78
C ASN A 205 19.29 3.21 14.05
N TYR A 206 20.12 3.44 13.05
CA TYR A 206 21.55 3.64 13.21
C TYR A 206 21.86 5.13 13.18
N ILE A 207 22.29 5.66 14.32
CA ILE A 207 22.52 7.09 14.55
C ILE A 207 24.01 7.35 14.58
N VAL A 208 24.47 8.33 13.80
CA VAL A 208 25.82 8.87 13.85
C VAL A 208 25.74 10.22 14.57
N SER A 209 26.54 10.42 15.60
CA SER A 209 26.67 11.69 16.32
C SER A 209 28.15 12.02 16.55
N GLY A 210 28.42 13.25 16.99
CA GLY A 210 29.78 13.64 17.38
C GLY A 210 30.33 12.88 18.60
N SER A 211 29.48 12.21 19.38
CA SER A 211 29.87 11.38 20.53
C SER A 211 30.07 9.91 20.19
N GLY A 212 29.60 9.44 19.03
CA GLY A 212 29.71 8.04 18.65
C GLY A 212 28.63 7.58 17.67
N ARG A 213 28.41 6.28 17.63
CA ARG A 213 27.41 5.63 16.79
C ARG A 213 26.51 4.76 17.66
N TYR A 214 25.23 4.71 17.32
CA TYR A 214 24.23 4.08 18.19
C TYR A 214 23.23 3.25 17.38
N TYR A 215 22.84 2.10 17.92
CA TYR A 215 21.64 1.39 17.50
C TYR A 215 20.49 1.76 18.44
N TYR A 216 19.40 2.27 17.87
CA TYR A 216 18.23 2.70 18.62
C TYR A 216 16.98 1.96 18.16
N ASP A 217 16.41 1.17 19.06
CA ASP A 217 15.11 0.52 18.85
C ASP A 217 13.99 1.43 19.35
N ARG A 218 13.29 2.07 18.42
CA ARG A 218 12.14 2.96 18.73
C ARG A 218 10.99 2.23 19.39
N GLY A 219 10.83 0.92 19.16
CA GLY A 219 9.74 0.14 19.72
C GLY A 219 9.91 -0.10 21.22
N THR A 220 11.15 -0.30 21.66
CA THR A 220 11.48 -0.58 23.08
C THR A 220 12.06 0.63 23.82
N GLY A 221 12.52 1.65 23.09
CA GLY A 221 13.23 2.81 23.64
C GLY A 221 14.70 2.53 23.95
N ARG A 222 15.19 1.32 23.69
CA ARG A 222 16.56 0.91 24.00
C ARG A 222 17.54 1.51 23.00
N CYS A 223 18.60 2.15 23.49
CA CYS A 223 19.66 2.72 22.69
C CYS A 223 21.01 2.14 23.16
N VAL A 224 21.83 1.63 22.25
CA VAL A 224 23.13 1.06 22.61
C VAL A 224 24.22 1.59 21.70
N GLU A 225 25.46 1.63 22.18
CA GLU A 225 26.59 1.94 21.31
C GLU A 225 26.75 0.88 20.22
N ALA A 226 26.83 1.35 18.98
CA ALA A 226 27.05 0.53 17.81
C ALA A 226 28.51 0.10 17.69
N ASP A 227 28.71 -1.05 17.07
CA ASP A 227 30.02 -1.50 16.61
C ASP A 227 30.43 -0.80 15.30
N GLY A 228 31.61 -1.15 14.79
CA GLY A 228 32.13 -0.61 13.53
C GLY A 228 31.54 -1.26 12.27
N ILE A 229 30.64 -2.25 12.38
CA ILE A 229 30.23 -3.08 11.24
C ILE A 229 29.45 -2.23 10.23
N VAL A 230 28.37 -1.58 10.66
CA VAL A 230 27.56 -0.74 9.76
C VAL A 230 28.37 0.40 9.15
N ALA A 231 29.27 1.03 9.94
CA ALA A 231 30.19 2.04 9.43
C ALA A 231 31.09 1.48 8.32
N GLY A 232 31.65 0.29 8.51
CA GLY A 232 32.50 -0.37 7.53
C GLY A 232 31.80 -0.59 6.19
N TYR A 233 30.55 -1.04 6.19
CA TYR A 233 29.76 -1.18 4.96
C TYR A 233 29.46 0.17 4.30
N LEU A 234 29.10 1.20 5.07
CA LEU A 234 28.86 2.55 4.54
C LEU A 234 30.12 3.19 3.94
N GLU A 235 31.30 2.89 4.50
CA GLU A 235 32.61 3.38 4.04
C GLU A 235 33.21 2.52 2.91
N GLY A 236 32.55 1.42 2.52
CA GLY A 236 33.01 0.51 1.47
C GLY A 236 34.16 -0.40 1.88
N THR A 237 34.39 -0.57 3.18
CA THR A 237 35.37 -1.51 3.75
C THR A 237 34.75 -2.85 4.16
N GLY A 238 33.42 -2.94 4.20
CA GLY A 238 32.66 -4.19 4.35
C GLY A 238 32.61 -5.00 3.04
N SER A 239 32.49 -6.33 3.16
CA SER A 239 32.36 -7.22 2.00
C SER A 239 30.92 -7.15 1.44
N GLU A 240 30.67 -6.22 0.53
CA GLU A 240 29.41 -6.20 -0.24
C GLU A 240 29.50 -7.24 -1.35
N THR A 241 28.68 -8.30 -1.28
CA THR A 241 28.66 -9.32 -2.33
C THR A 241 27.80 -8.97 -3.55
N ASP A 242 27.03 -7.88 -3.54
CA ASP A 242 26.27 -7.45 -4.72
C ASP A 242 25.94 -5.95 -4.69
N LYS A 243 26.80 -5.09 -5.24
CA LYS A 243 26.37 -3.75 -5.66
C LYS A 243 25.47 -3.89 -6.89
N PRO A 244 24.26 -3.29 -6.91
CA PRO A 244 23.54 -3.12 -8.16
C PRO A 244 24.38 -2.25 -9.10
N LYS A 245 24.55 -2.68 -10.35
CA LYS A 245 25.10 -1.81 -11.41
C LYS A 245 24.30 -0.52 -11.44
N GLU A 246 24.99 0.61 -11.32
CA GLU A 246 24.44 1.93 -11.67
C GLU A 246 23.85 1.83 -13.09
N SER A 247 22.53 1.94 -13.20
CA SER A 247 21.90 2.15 -14.50
C SER A 247 22.14 3.61 -14.90
N SER A 248 23.13 3.84 -15.75
CA SER A 248 23.27 5.10 -16.49
C SER A 248 21.97 5.43 -17.24
N PRO A 249 21.57 6.70 -17.31
CA PRO A 249 20.38 7.11 -18.06
C PRO A 249 20.65 6.95 -19.56
N ALA A 250 19.91 6.08 -20.23
CA ALA A 250 19.89 6.02 -21.68
C ALA A 250 19.13 7.24 -22.22
N THR A 251 19.88 8.26 -22.59
CA THR A 251 19.40 9.41 -23.37
C THR A 251 19.10 8.96 -24.80
N GLY A 252 17.89 9.27 -25.28
CA GLY A 252 17.68 9.75 -26.65
C GLY A 252 17.58 8.73 -27.79
N THR A 253 16.36 8.60 -28.29
CA THR A 253 15.99 8.76 -29.71
C THR A 253 16.64 7.82 -30.74
N ASN A 254 15.82 7.00 -31.41
CA ASN A 254 15.67 7.08 -32.87
C ASN A 254 14.37 6.42 -33.36
N ALA A 255 13.73 7.14 -34.28
CA ALA A 255 12.59 6.74 -35.09
C ALA A 255 13.04 5.71 -36.16
N PRO A 256 12.11 5.10 -36.93
CA PRO A 256 12.36 3.88 -37.70
C PRO A 256 12.99 4.18 -39.06
N GLU A 257 13.96 3.38 -39.49
CA GLU A 257 14.39 3.29 -40.88
C GLU A 257 13.97 1.95 -41.48
N GLU A 258 13.11 2.02 -42.49
CA GLU A 258 13.00 1.00 -43.55
C GLU A 258 14.28 1.01 -44.39
N SER A 259 14.79 -0.17 -44.77
CA SER A 259 15.32 -0.40 -46.12
C SER A 259 15.55 -1.89 -46.40
N SER A 260 14.88 -2.34 -47.47
CA SER A 260 15.15 -3.42 -48.44
C SER A 260 16.37 -4.34 -48.23
N GLY A 261 16.21 -5.67 -48.23
CA GLY A 261 16.28 -6.56 -49.42
C GLY A 261 17.71 -7.10 -49.55
N THR A 262 18.10 -8.37 -49.80
CA THR A 262 17.58 -9.64 -50.33
C THR A 262 18.68 -10.66 -49.97
N GLY A 263 18.44 -11.90 -49.54
CA GLY A 263 18.11 -13.03 -50.41
C GLY A 263 18.94 -14.29 -50.05
N ASN A 264 18.21 -15.39 -49.87
CA ASN A 264 18.50 -16.82 -50.10
C ASN A 264 19.68 -17.58 -49.48
N GLY A 265 19.31 -18.73 -48.89
CA GLY A 265 20.21 -19.87 -48.65
C GLY A 265 19.58 -21.00 -47.82
N THR A 266 18.62 -21.75 -48.39
CA THR A 266 18.19 -23.12 -48.00
C THR A 266 19.42 -24.07 -48.06
N GLN A 267 19.58 -25.24 -47.44
CA GLN A 267 18.70 -26.27 -46.85
C GLN A 267 19.60 -27.35 -46.20
N SER A 268 19.04 -28.14 -45.27
CA SER A 268 19.47 -29.48 -44.79
C SER A 268 20.64 -29.58 -43.82
#